data_AF-A0A4S2H7D2-F1
#
_entry.id   AF-A0A4S2H7D2-F1
#
_cell.length_a   1.000
_cell.length_b   1.000
_cell.length_c   1.000
_cell.angle_alpha   90.00
_cell.angle_beta   90.00
_cell.angle_gamma   90.00
#
_symmetry.space_group_name_H-M   'P 1'
#
loop_
_entity.id
_entity.type
_entity.pdbx_description
1 polymer ?
#
loop_
_entity_poly.entity_id
_entity_poly.type
_entity_poly.pdbx_seq_one_letter_code
_entity_poly.pdbx_strand_id
1 'polypeptide(L)'
;TLDSVRRDAPWAWLKAGFADMMASPVISIGYGIAVTVTGLLITAGLWSVGQAAMVPVLAGGFALIAPAFAVGIYRIYHVRESGQTPRLLAFWSLPPGRIGQLALLSVLLL
;
A
#
# COMPACT_ATOMS: atom_id res chain seq x y z
N THR A 1 -29.86 4.81 -16.01
CA THR A 1 -29.87 6.27 -15.76
C THR A 1 -28.46 6.67 -15.35
N LEU A 2 -27.75 7.43 -16.18
CA LEU A 2 -26.38 7.86 -15.84
C LEU A 2 -26.50 8.99 -14.82
N ASP A 3 -26.26 8.68 -13.55
CA ASP A 3 -26.22 9.67 -12.49
C ASP A 3 -25.17 10.74 -12.84
N SER A 4 -25.59 12.00 -12.85
CA SER A 4 -24.70 13.14 -13.06
C SER A 4 -23.66 13.14 -11.95
N VAL A 5 -22.45 12.66 -12.23
CA VAL A 5 -21.33 12.79 -11.30
C VAL A 5 -21.13 14.29 -11.08
N ARG A 6 -21.51 14.77 -9.90
CA ARG A 6 -21.28 16.15 -9.47
C ARG A 6 -19.80 16.45 -9.69
N ARG A 7 -19.47 17.61 -10.28
CA ARG A 7 -18.07 17.99 -10.57
C ARG A 7 -17.20 18.04 -9.31
N ASP A 8 -17.83 18.13 -8.13
CA ASP A 8 -17.23 18.11 -6.80
C ASP A 8 -17.11 16.70 -6.18
N ALA A 9 -17.57 15.65 -6.87
CA ALA A 9 -17.38 14.26 -6.46
C ALA A 9 -15.91 13.87 -6.21
N PRO A 10 -14.92 14.30 -7.01
CA PRO A 10 -13.51 13.98 -6.74
C PRO A 10 -13.04 14.50 -5.38
N TRP A 11 -13.47 15.72 -5.00
CA TRP A 11 -13.13 16.29 -3.70
C TRP A 11 -13.84 15.62 -2.54
N ALA A 12 -15.09 15.19 -2.74
CA ALA A 12 -15.82 14.40 -1.76
C ALA A 12 -15.14 13.04 -1.51
N TRP A 13 -14.70 12.36 -2.58
CA TRP A 13 -13.98 11.08 -2.47
C TRP A 13 -12.61 11.24 -1.82
N LEU A 14 -11.86 12.29 -2.16
CA LEU A 14 -10.57 12.57 -1.53
C LEU A 14 -10.72 12.85 -0.03
N LYS A 15 -11.73 13.64 0.35
CA LYS A 15 -12.01 13.97 1.75
C LYS A 15 -12.45 12.73 2.54
N ALA A 16 -13.26 11.86 1.94
CA ALA A 16 -13.66 10.58 2.54
C ALA A 16 -12.45 9.66 2.73
N GLY A 17 -11.61 9.48 1.71
CA GLY A 17 -10.39 8.67 1.81
C GLY A 17 -9.39 9.21 2.83
N PHE A 18 -9.28 10.55 2.94
CA PHE A 18 -8.44 11.17 3.96
C PHE A 18 -8.97 10.96 5.38
N ALA A 19 -10.28 11.08 5.59
CA ALA A 19 -10.92 10.82 6.87
C ALA A 19 -10.75 9.34 7.29
N ASP A 20 -10.86 8.42 6.34
CA ASP A 20 -10.70 6.99 6.57
C ASP A 20 -9.24 6.61 6.91
N MET A 21 -8.28 7.26 6.24
CA MET A 21 -6.87 7.16 6.57
C MET A 21 -6.57 7.67 8.00
N MET A 22 -7.18 8.77 8.41
CA MET A 22 -7.05 9.31 9.77
C MET A 22 -7.77 8.47 10.84
N ALA A 23 -8.80 7.70 10.48
CA ALA A 23 -9.52 6.82 11.40
C ALA A 23 -8.72 5.56 11.79
N SER A 24 -7.74 5.15 10.97
CA SER A 24 -6.83 4.03 11.28
C SER A 24 -5.36 4.40 11.02
N PRO A 25 -4.81 5.38 11.77
CA PRO A 25 -3.53 6.01 11.46
C PRO A 25 -2.34 5.09 11.77
N VAL A 26 -2.49 4.14 12.70
CA VAL A 26 -1.39 3.29 13.18
C VAL A 26 -0.79 2.42 12.07
N ILE A 27 -1.65 1.88 11.20
CA ILE A 27 -1.23 0.97 10.12
C ILE A 27 -0.62 1.76 8.95
N SER A 28 -1.23 2.89 8.58
CA SER A 28 -0.75 3.73 7.48
C SER A 28 0.58 4.42 7.83
N ILE A 29 0.66 5.03 9.02
CA ILE A 29 1.86 5.74 9.47
C ILE A 29 3.01 4.78 9.79
N GLY A 30 2.74 3.64 10.44
CA GLY A 30 3.78 2.66 10.76
C GLY A 30 4.50 2.15 9.51
N TYR A 31 3.74 1.95 8.43
CA TYR A 31 4.30 1.49 7.16
C TYR A 31 5.08 2.59 6.43
N GLY A 32 4.56 3.82 6.41
CA GLY A 32 5.28 4.98 5.89
C GLY A 32 6.62 5.18 6.62
N ILE A 33 6.61 5.11 7.96
CA ILE A 33 7.82 5.20 8.78
C ILE A 33 8.80 4.08 8.45
N ALA A 34 8.35 2.82 8.36
CA ALA A 34 9.23 1.70 8.04
C ALA A 34 9.93 1.88 6.67
N VAL A 35 9.19 2.32 5.66
CA VAL A 35 9.70 2.64 4.32
C VAL A 35 10.72 3.79 4.37
N THR A 36 10.37 4.90 5.03
CA THR A 36 11.24 6.07 5.17
C THR A 36 12.53 5.72 5.92
N VAL A 37 12.45 5.01 7.03
CA VAL A 37 13.61 4.57 7.81
C VAL A 37 14.52 3.67 6.97
N THR A 38 13.94 2.72 6.22
CA THR A 38 14.71 1.84 5.33
C THR A 38 15.46 2.64 4.27
N GLY A 39 14.79 3.60 3.61
CA GLY A 39 15.41 4.47 2.61
C GLY A 39 16.53 5.35 3.19
N LEU A 40 16.33 5.88 4.40
CA LEU A 40 17.33 6.67 5.11
C LEU A 40 18.56 5.83 5.47
N LEU A 41 18.39 4.61 5.96
CA LEU A 41 19.49 3.70 6.29
C LEU A 41 20.31 3.35 5.06
N ILE A 42 19.66 3.05 3.92
CA ILE A 42 20.34 2.78 2.66
C ILE A 42 21.13 4.01 2.19
N THR A 43 20.51 5.19 2.24
CA THR A 43 21.13 6.44 1.81
C THR A 43 22.33 6.80 2.67
N ALA A 44 22.18 6.74 4.00
CA ALA A 44 23.26 7.00 4.95
C ALA A 44 24.39 5.98 4.81
N GLY A 45 24.06 4.69 4.62
CA GLY A 45 25.03 3.63 4.35
C GLY A 45 25.85 3.92 3.10
N LEU A 46 25.20 4.26 1.98
CA LEU A 46 25.87 4.61 0.73
C LEU A 46 26.74 5.87 0.84
N TRP A 47 26.28 6.87 1.58
CA TRP A 47 27.07 8.05 1.89
C TRP A 47 28.35 7.70 2.66
N SER A 48 28.25 6.82 3.67
CA SER A 48 29.40 6.42 4.49
C SER A 48 30.50 5.71 3.72
N VAL A 49 30.17 5.03 2.61
CA VAL A 49 31.13 4.32 1.74
C VAL A 49 31.48 5.10 0.46
N GLY A 50 31.07 6.37 0.36
CA GLY A 50 31.34 7.22 -0.80
C GLY A 50 30.59 6.85 -2.09
N GLN A 51 29.57 5.99 -2.00
CA GLN A 51 28.75 5.51 -3.13
C GLN A 51 27.41 6.24 -3.22
N ALA A 52 27.37 7.52 -2.85
CA ALA A 52 26.15 8.33 -2.90
C ALA A 52 25.50 8.37 -4.29
N ALA A 53 26.29 8.20 -5.35
CA ALA A 53 25.79 8.13 -6.73
C ALA A 53 24.87 6.92 -7.01
N MET A 54 24.87 5.89 -6.16
CA MET A 54 23.98 4.72 -6.29
C MET A 54 22.60 4.95 -5.68
N VAL A 55 22.41 6.04 -4.92
CA VAL A 55 21.13 6.35 -4.25
C VAL A 55 19.96 6.41 -5.23
N PRO A 56 20.03 7.09 -6.40
CA PRO A 56 18.93 7.11 -7.38
C PRO A 56 18.62 5.73 -7.96
N VAL A 57 19.63 4.88 -8.13
CA VAL A 57 19.47 3.52 -8.67
C VAL A 57 18.71 2.64 -7.68
N LEU A 58 19.10 2.67 -6.40
CA LEU A 58 18.39 1.94 -5.35
C LEU A 58 17.01 2.54 -5.05
N ALA A 59 16.86 3.86 -5.18
CA ALA A 59 15.55 4.51 -5.13
C ALA A 59 14.63 4.01 -6.26
N GLY A 60 15.17 3.72 -7.45
CA GLY A 60 14.42 3.04 -8.52
C GLY A 60 13.88 1.66 -8.09
N GLY A 61 14.60 0.94 -7.23
CA GLY A 61 14.15 -0.32 -6.65
C GLY A 61 12.87 -0.18 -5.81
N PHE A 62 12.62 0.97 -5.18
CA PHE A 62 11.35 1.22 -4.48
C PHE A 62 10.15 1.15 -5.42
N ALA A 63 10.28 1.54 -6.69
CA ALA A 63 9.19 1.44 -7.65
C ALA A 63 8.77 -0.02 -7.92
N LEU A 64 9.70 -0.98 -7.78
CA LEU A 64 9.42 -2.41 -7.92
C LEU A 64 8.73 -3.00 -6.68
N ILE A 65 9.09 -2.49 -5.50
CA ILE A 65 8.60 -3.03 -4.22
C ILE A 65 7.28 -2.35 -3.81
N ALA A 66 7.05 -1.10 -4.21
CA ALA A 66 5.88 -0.30 -3.86
C ALA A 66 4.54 -0.97 -4.20
N PRO A 67 4.34 -1.63 -5.36
CA PRO A 67 3.08 -2.34 -5.66
C PRO A 67 2.82 -3.52 -4.72
N ALA A 68 3.85 -4.32 -4.41
CA ALA A 68 3.74 -5.42 -3.44
C ALA A 68 3.39 -4.89 -2.05
N PHE A 69 3.98 -3.75 -1.68
CA PHE A 69 3.69 -3.02 -0.45
C PHE A 69 2.23 -2.53 -0.41
N ALA A 70 1.72 -1.94 -1.50
CA ALA A 70 0.33 -1.51 -1.62
C ALA A 70 -0.67 -2.67 -1.48
N VAL A 71 -0.37 -3.82 -2.09
CA VAL A 71 -1.17 -5.05 -1.94
C VAL A 71 -1.15 -5.56 -0.50
N GLY A 72 0.00 -5.49 0.18
CA GLY A 72 0.13 -5.86 1.60
C GLY A 72 -0.75 -5.00 2.50
N ILE A 73 -0.68 -3.68 2.34
CA ILE A 73 -1.54 -2.74 3.08
C ILE A 73 -3.02 -3.02 2.79
N TYR A 74 -3.40 -3.15 1.50
CA TYR A 74 -4.79 -3.43 1.11
C TYR A 74 -5.36 -4.66 1.82
N ARG A 75 -4.58 -5.74 1.89
CA ARG A 75 -4.99 -6.96 2.60
C ARG A 75 -5.15 -6.75 4.10
N ILE A 76 -4.32 -5.93 4.74
CA ILE A 76 -4.45 -5.60 6.17
C ILE A 76 -5.79 -4.89 6.43
N TYR A 77 -6.18 -3.95 5.55
CA TYR A 77 -7.48 -3.28 5.63
C TYR A 77 -8.65 -4.25 5.39
N HIS A 78 -8.55 -5.12 4.39
CA HIS A 78 -9.57 -6.13 4.09
C HIS A 78 -9.79 -7.15 5.23
N VAL A 79 -8.70 -7.55 5.90
CA VAL A 79 -8.75 -8.43 7.07
C VAL A 79 -9.37 -7.71 8.28
N ARG A 80 -9.09 -6.40 8.43
CA ARG A 80 -9.69 -5.56 9.48
C ARG A 80 -11.17 -5.30 9.26
N GLU A 81 -11.61 -5.06 8.03
CA GLU A 81 -13.03 -4.91 7.66
C GLU A 81 -13.84 -6.18 7.85
N SER A 82 -13.21 -7.35 7.70
CA SER A 82 -13.83 -8.65 7.99
C SER A 82 -13.83 -9.03 9.47
N GLY A 83 -13.44 -8.10 10.37
CA GLY A 83 -13.45 -8.30 11.82
C GLY A 83 -12.35 -9.24 12.34
N GLN A 84 -11.37 -9.58 11.50
CA GLN A 84 -10.27 -10.47 11.86
C GLN A 84 -9.02 -9.66 12.25
N THR A 85 -8.25 -10.15 13.23
CA THR A 85 -7.02 -9.48 13.68
C THR A 85 -5.90 -9.69 12.66
N PRO A 86 -5.35 -8.63 12.04
CA PRO A 86 -4.25 -8.76 11.08
C PRO A 86 -2.98 -9.23 11.80
N ARG A 87 -2.53 -10.45 11.48
CA ARG A 87 -1.22 -10.95 11.90
C ARG A 87 -0.18 -10.52 10.86
N LEU A 88 0.78 -9.69 11.26
CA LEU A 88 1.89 -9.19 10.42
C LEU A 88 2.65 -10.32 9.68
N LEU A 89 2.66 -11.53 10.24
CA LEU A 89 3.34 -12.72 9.69
C LEU A 89 2.44 -13.64 8.84
N ALA A 90 1.13 -13.40 8.76
CA ALA A 90 0.23 -14.19 7.90
C ALA A 90 0.45 -13.93 6.39
N PHE A 91 1.24 -12.90 6.05
CA PHE A 91 1.62 -12.58 4.68
C PHE A 91 2.33 -13.75 3.97
N TRP A 92 3.10 -14.56 4.70
CA TRP A 92 3.84 -15.69 4.14
C TRP A 92 3.05 -17.00 4.02
N SER A 93 1.81 -17.02 4.52
CA SER A 93 0.96 -18.22 4.60
C SER A 93 -0.37 -17.98 3.88
N LEU A 94 -0.30 -17.76 2.57
CA LEU A 94 -1.48 -17.72 1.71
C LEU A 94 -1.41 -18.82 0.65
N PRO A 95 -2.37 -19.77 0.62
CA PRO A 95 -2.53 -20.68 -0.50
C PRO A 95 -2.95 -19.87 -1.76
N PRO A 96 -2.36 -20.15 -2.93
CA PRO A 96 -2.55 -19.35 -4.15
C PRO A 96 -3.98 -19.36 -4.73
N GLY A 97 -4.92 -20.14 -4.18
CA GLY A 97 -6.24 -20.37 -4.76
C GLY A 97 -7.23 -19.20 -4.71
N ARG A 98 -7.07 -18.20 -3.84
CA ARG A 98 -8.08 -17.14 -3.65
C ARG A 98 -7.88 -15.86 -4.46
N ILE A 99 -6.73 -15.67 -5.11
CA ILE A 99 -6.47 -14.50 -5.97
C ILE A 99 -7.20 -14.64 -7.32
N GLY A 100 -7.30 -15.86 -7.85
CA GLY A 100 -7.98 -16.13 -9.13
C GLY A 100 -9.47 -15.79 -9.11
N GLN A 101 -10.18 -16.04 -8.01
CA GLN A 101 -11.61 -15.74 -7.90
C GLN A 101 -11.94 -14.24 -7.86
N LEU A 102 -11.09 -13.43 -7.22
CA LEU A 102 -11.29 -11.97 -7.19
C LEU A 102 -10.95 -11.32 -8.54
N ALA A 103 -9.94 -11.85 -9.24
CA ALA A 103 -9.64 -11.44 -10.61
C ALA A 103 -10.78 -11.80 -11.57
N LEU A 104 -11.36 -13.00 -11.44
CA LEU A 104 -12.51 -13.44 -12.23
C LEU A 104 -13.76 -12.58 -11.98
N LEU A 105 -14.06 -12.21 -10.73
CA LEU A 105 -15.17 -11.31 -10.42
C LEU A 105 -14.98 -9.91 -11.02
N SER A 106 -13.74 -9.43 -11.08
CA SER A 106 -13.40 -8.13 -11.69
C SER A 106 -13.56 -8.15 -13.22
N VAL A 107 -13.24 -9.27 -13.87
CA VAL A 107 -13.43 -9.49 -15.31
C VAL A 107 -14.90 -9.72 -15.66
N LEU A 108 -15.66 -10.40 -14.79
CA LEU A 108 -17.08 -10.66 -15.00
C LEU A 108 -17.97 -9.40 -14.82
N LEU A 109 -17.49 -8.42 -14.07
CA LEU A 109 -18.17 -7.15 -13.79
C LEU A 109 -17.72 -6.00 -14.73
N LEU A 110 -16.88 -6.30 -15.72
CA LEU A 110 -16.45 -5.42 -16.81
C LEU A 110 -17.32 -5.68 -18.04
#